data_AF-A0A821EFW7-F1
#
_entry.id   AF-A0A821EFW7-F1
#
_cell.length_a   1.000
_cell.length_b   1.000
_cell.length_c   1.000
_cell.angle_alpha   90.00
_cell.angle_beta   90.00
_cell.angle_gamma   90.00
#
_symmetry.space_group_name_H-M   'P 1'
#
loop_
_entity.id
_entity.type
_entity.pdbx_description
1 polymer ?
#
loop_
_entity_poly.entity_id
_entity_poly.type
_entity_poly.pdbx_seq_one_letter_code
_entity_poly.pdbx_strand_id
1 'polypeptide(L)'
;MNDDSMNRMSEDLQKIFDNDSKCARLLKKVLRDERSFDLRVQRIQEFQAYLQKSDSSKFIMKLAEPALNILFEQFQERSHETIRSELAHCIGLIVRKNDIQKQLLINAFHHTIQNEHEVLCLTDHIQHISEQFKKVLESIVHAPLMTTVTDTIIVLSRIYPQVFQEIFVDIVDILIGWYIEPLPTDRILEYTAQALHKFRPF
;
A
#
# COMPACT_ATOMS: atom_id res chain seq x y z
N MET A 1 24.54 4.03 5.77
CA MET A 1 23.64 3.19 6.58
C MET A 1 24.20 3.17 7.99
N ASN A 2 23.38 3.45 9.01
CA ASN A 2 23.78 3.36 10.43
C ASN A 2 23.77 1.89 10.89
N ASP A 3 24.54 1.54 11.93
CA ASP A 3 24.63 0.17 12.49
C ASP A 3 23.25 -0.44 12.80
N ASP A 4 22.30 0.37 13.28
CA ASP A 4 20.91 -0.08 13.55
C ASP A 4 20.17 -0.56 12.30
N SER A 5 20.42 0.06 11.13
CA SER A 5 19.77 -0.34 9.87
C SER A 5 20.33 -1.67 9.36
N MET A 6 21.64 -1.89 9.50
CA MET A 6 22.28 -3.15 9.12
C MET A 6 21.84 -4.30 10.03
N ASN A 7 21.69 -4.03 11.34
CA ASN A 7 21.23 -5.05 12.28
C ASN A 7 19.78 -5.47 12.00
N ARG A 8 18.88 -4.51 11.73
CA ARG A 8 17.49 -4.80 11.34
C ARG A 8 17.39 -5.61 10.04
N MET A 9 18.20 -5.27 9.03
CA MET A 9 18.23 -6.02 7.78
C MET A 9 18.69 -7.47 8.00
N SER A 10 19.71 -7.67 8.84
CA SER A 10 20.16 -9.01 9.24
C SER A 10 19.06 -9.81 9.94
N GLU A 11 18.30 -9.18 10.84
CA GLU A 11 17.16 -9.81 11.51
C GLU A 11 16.04 -10.19 10.54
N ASP A 12 15.72 -9.30 9.60
CA ASP A 12 14.68 -9.56 8.60
C ASP A 12 15.06 -10.66 7.63
N LEU A 13 16.33 -10.69 7.20
CA LEU A 13 16.87 -11.82 6.46
C LEU A 13 16.72 -13.10 7.27
N GLN A 14 17.13 -13.11 8.54
CA GLN A 14 17.02 -14.30 9.40
C GLN A 14 15.57 -14.81 9.48
N LYS A 15 14.58 -13.93 9.66
CA LYS A 15 13.15 -14.29 9.67
C LYS A 15 12.68 -14.95 8.36
N ILE A 16 13.21 -14.49 7.21
CA ILE A 16 12.93 -15.11 5.91
C ILE A 16 13.66 -16.46 5.78
N PHE A 17 14.92 -16.53 6.21
CA PHE A 17 15.76 -17.73 6.11
C PHE A 17 15.28 -18.88 7.00
N ASP A 18 14.76 -18.59 8.19
CA ASP A 18 14.17 -19.57 9.11
C ASP A 18 12.80 -20.11 8.66
N ASN A 19 12.24 -19.54 7.58
CA ASN A 19 10.95 -19.94 7.07
C ASN A 19 11.09 -20.89 5.85
N ASP A 20 10.47 -22.07 5.94
CA ASP A 20 10.49 -23.09 4.88
C ASP A 20 9.29 -23.05 3.92
N SER A 21 8.40 -22.06 4.09
CA SER A 21 7.26 -21.89 3.19
C SER A 21 7.71 -21.75 1.74
N LYS A 22 6.86 -22.17 0.81
CA LYS A 22 7.09 -21.96 -0.63
C LYS A 22 7.41 -20.50 -0.94
N CYS A 23 6.71 -19.57 -0.28
CA CYS A 23 6.91 -18.15 -0.45
C CYS A 23 8.32 -17.70 -0.04
N ALA A 24 8.76 -18.08 1.15
CA ALA A 24 10.11 -17.77 1.63
C ALA A 24 11.18 -18.36 0.72
N ARG A 25 10.99 -19.59 0.21
CA ARG A 25 11.90 -20.19 -0.78
C ARG A 25 11.97 -19.41 -2.09
N LEU A 26 10.85 -18.92 -2.60
CA LEU A 26 10.83 -18.08 -3.81
C LEU A 26 11.50 -16.72 -3.56
N LEU A 27 11.23 -16.09 -2.42
CA LEU A 27 11.90 -14.85 -2.05
C LEU A 27 13.42 -15.06 -1.92
N LYS A 28 13.89 -16.11 -1.25
CA LYS A 28 15.33 -16.46 -1.20
C LYS A 28 15.95 -16.60 -2.60
N LYS A 29 15.22 -17.12 -3.59
CA LYS A 29 15.70 -17.16 -4.99
C LYS A 29 15.85 -15.77 -5.60
N VAL A 30 14.92 -14.85 -5.31
CA VAL A 30 14.96 -13.45 -5.76
C VAL A 30 16.15 -12.70 -5.17
N LEU A 31 16.47 -12.98 -3.89
CA LEU A 31 17.58 -12.34 -3.16
C LEU A 31 18.96 -12.89 -3.52
N ARG A 32 19.02 -14.02 -4.24
CA ARG A 32 20.29 -14.61 -4.62
C ARG A 32 20.96 -13.71 -5.65
N ASP A 33 22.24 -13.44 -5.44
CA ASP A 33 23.06 -12.71 -6.41
C ASP A 33 23.17 -13.53 -7.70
N GLU A 34 22.47 -13.09 -8.73
CA GLU A 34 22.42 -13.74 -10.04
C GLU A 34 23.15 -12.89 -11.08
N ARG A 35 24.19 -13.46 -11.67
CA ARG A 35 24.97 -12.81 -12.73
C ARG A 35 24.16 -12.63 -14.02
N SER A 36 23.16 -13.48 -14.24
CA SER A 36 22.32 -13.46 -15.44
C SER A 36 21.09 -12.58 -15.23
N PHE A 37 20.98 -11.51 -16.02
CA PHE A 37 19.82 -10.62 -16.02
C PHE A 37 18.50 -11.38 -16.23
N ASP A 38 18.43 -12.23 -17.26
CA ASP A 38 17.22 -12.98 -17.61
C ASP A 38 16.76 -13.92 -16.48
N LEU A 39 17.70 -14.57 -15.81
CA LEU A 39 17.42 -15.47 -14.70
C LEU A 39 16.90 -14.70 -13.47
N ARG A 40 17.43 -13.49 -13.23
CA ARG A 40 16.94 -12.62 -12.16
C ARG A 40 15.50 -12.19 -12.43
N VAL A 41 15.19 -11.76 -13.65
CA VAL A 41 13.82 -11.41 -14.07
C VAL A 41 12.88 -12.61 -13.93
N GLN A 42 13.27 -13.78 -14.43
CA GLN A 42 12.46 -15.00 -14.35
C GLN A 42 12.09 -15.37 -12.90
N ARG A 43 13.02 -15.23 -11.96
CA ARG A 43 12.78 -15.54 -10.54
C ARG A 43 11.85 -14.54 -9.88
N ILE A 44 11.97 -13.26 -10.23
CA ILE A 44 11.05 -12.22 -9.74
C ILE A 44 9.64 -12.51 -10.27
N GLN A 45 9.50 -12.86 -11.55
CA GLN A 45 8.21 -13.21 -12.15
C GLN A 45 7.62 -14.50 -11.55
N GLU A 46 8.44 -15.53 -11.26
CA GLU A 46 8.00 -16.73 -10.53
C GLU A 46 7.42 -16.36 -9.16
N PHE A 47 8.06 -15.42 -8.46
CA PHE A 47 7.60 -14.93 -7.18
C PHE A 47 6.31 -14.11 -7.29
N GLN A 48 6.19 -13.22 -8.28
CA GLN A 48 4.95 -12.47 -8.54
C GLN A 48 3.76 -13.39 -8.83
N ALA A 49 3.95 -14.40 -9.69
CA ALA A 49 2.92 -15.38 -10.02
C ALA A 49 2.44 -16.15 -8.78
N TYR A 50 3.33 -16.38 -7.81
CA TYR A 50 2.94 -16.92 -6.51
C TYR A 50 2.17 -15.89 -5.66
N LEU A 51 2.67 -14.65 -5.56
CA LEU A 51 2.03 -13.59 -4.78
C LEU A 51 0.62 -13.22 -5.26
N GLN A 52 0.26 -13.50 -6.52
CA GLN A 52 -1.09 -13.29 -7.02
C GLN A 52 -2.09 -14.34 -6.51
N LYS A 53 -1.66 -15.55 -6.21
CA LYS A 53 -2.52 -16.66 -5.76
C LYS A 53 -3.11 -16.42 -4.36
N SER A 54 -4.28 -16.99 -4.08
CA SER A 54 -4.97 -16.84 -2.79
C SER A 54 -4.24 -17.53 -1.62
N ASP A 55 -3.44 -18.56 -1.90
CA ASP A 55 -2.64 -19.29 -0.91
C ASP A 55 -1.49 -18.46 -0.31
N SER A 56 -1.13 -17.33 -0.94
CA SER A 56 -0.08 -16.44 -0.46
C SER A 56 -0.44 -15.65 0.80
N SER A 57 -1.72 -15.58 1.18
CA SER A 57 -2.20 -14.71 2.27
C SER A 57 -1.56 -15.04 3.63
N LYS A 58 -1.34 -16.32 3.94
CA LYS A 58 -0.69 -16.74 5.20
C LYS A 58 0.75 -16.21 5.32
N PHE A 59 1.47 -16.16 4.20
CA PHE A 59 2.80 -15.57 4.16
C PHE A 59 2.74 -14.07 4.40
N ILE A 60 1.85 -13.37 3.68
CA ILE A 60 1.74 -11.91 3.71
C ILE A 60 1.37 -11.42 5.12
N MET A 61 0.57 -12.16 5.88
CA MET A 61 0.29 -11.81 7.26
C MET A 61 1.52 -11.92 8.18
N LYS A 62 2.41 -12.89 7.96
CA LYS A 62 3.53 -13.19 8.87
C LYS A 62 4.84 -12.49 8.48
N LEU A 63 5.09 -12.30 7.19
CA LEU A 63 6.39 -11.94 6.65
C LEU A 63 6.36 -10.72 5.72
N ALA A 64 5.23 -10.00 5.61
CA ALA A 64 5.16 -8.82 4.74
C ALA A 64 6.22 -7.78 5.09
N GLU A 65 6.36 -7.41 6.37
CA GLU A 65 7.32 -6.37 6.78
C GLU A 65 8.78 -6.76 6.46
N PRO A 66 9.31 -7.92 6.91
CA PRO A 66 10.66 -8.35 6.52
C PRO A 66 10.85 -8.43 5.00
N ALA A 67 9.87 -8.97 4.28
CA ALA A 67 9.94 -9.09 2.82
C ALA A 67 9.97 -7.72 2.13
N LEU A 68 9.14 -6.77 2.59
CA LEU A 68 9.10 -5.42 2.05
C LEU A 68 10.41 -4.68 2.30
N ASN A 69 10.97 -4.77 3.51
CA ASN A 69 12.24 -4.13 3.82
C ASN A 69 13.36 -4.62 2.88
N ILE A 70 13.49 -5.95 2.71
CA ILE A 70 14.51 -6.53 1.84
C ILE A 70 14.26 -6.17 0.36
N LEU A 71 13.02 -6.29 -0.12
CA LEU A 71 12.69 -5.97 -1.52
C LEU A 71 12.90 -4.48 -1.82
N PHE A 72 12.64 -3.60 -0.85
CA PHE A 72 12.85 -2.18 -0.99
C PHE A 72 14.33 -1.82 -1.05
N GLU A 73 15.18 -2.47 -0.24
CA GLU A 73 16.64 -2.32 -0.38
C GLU A 73 17.13 -2.77 -1.76
N GLN A 74 16.68 -3.94 -2.23
CA GLN A 74 17.00 -4.43 -3.58
C GLN A 74 16.51 -3.49 -4.69
N PHE A 75 15.35 -2.84 -4.48
CA PHE A 75 14.82 -1.84 -5.40
C PHE A 75 15.67 -0.57 -5.42
N GLN A 76 16.24 -0.17 -4.28
CA GLN A 76 17.10 1.01 -4.14
C GLN A 76 18.54 0.78 -4.62
N GLU A 77 19.02 -0.46 -4.63
CA GLU A 77 20.30 -0.80 -5.23
C GLU A 77 20.36 -0.34 -6.71
N ARG A 78 21.57 0.00 -7.19
CA ARG A 78 21.82 0.38 -8.59
C ARG A 78 21.59 -0.82 -9.52
N SER A 79 20.33 -1.16 -9.73
CA SER A 79 19.86 -2.25 -10.57
C SER A 79 19.23 -1.70 -11.85
N HIS A 80 19.17 -2.55 -12.87
CA HIS A 80 18.54 -2.23 -14.15
C HIS A 80 17.08 -1.81 -13.94
N GLU A 81 16.58 -0.86 -14.74
CA GLU A 81 15.21 -0.33 -14.62
C GLU A 81 14.14 -1.41 -14.66
N THR A 82 14.28 -2.40 -15.54
CA THR A 82 13.38 -3.56 -15.60
C THR A 82 13.33 -4.33 -14.28
N ILE A 83 14.48 -4.58 -13.64
CA ILE A 83 14.50 -5.28 -12.34
C ILE A 83 13.80 -4.43 -11.28
N ARG A 84 14.03 -3.12 -11.26
CA ARG A 84 13.32 -2.20 -10.34
C ARG A 84 11.81 -2.24 -10.56
N SER A 85 11.35 -2.23 -11.81
CA SER A 85 9.92 -2.35 -12.14
C SER A 85 9.33 -3.67 -11.63
N GLU A 86 10.03 -4.79 -11.86
CA GLU A 86 9.59 -6.11 -11.42
C GLU A 86 9.59 -6.26 -9.88
N LEU A 87 10.54 -5.63 -9.18
CA LEU A 87 10.56 -5.56 -7.71
C LEU A 87 9.44 -4.66 -7.18
N ALA A 88 9.19 -3.51 -7.80
CA ALA A 88 8.08 -2.63 -7.45
C ALA A 88 6.73 -3.35 -7.58
N HIS A 89 6.57 -4.19 -8.60
CA HIS A 89 5.37 -5.03 -8.74
C HIS A 89 5.24 -6.05 -7.59
N CYS A 90 6.33 -6.69 -7.16
CA CYS A 90 6.31 -7.55 -5.97
C CYS A 90 5.87 -6.80 -4.70
N ILE A 91 6.45 -5.62 -4.48
CA ILE A 91 6.12 -4.74 -3.35
C ILE A 91 4.61 -4.41 -3.39
N GLY A 92 4.10 -3.98 -4.54
CA GLY A 92 2.68 -3.67 -4.72
C GLY A 92 1.75 -4.86 -4.44
N LEU A 93 2.12 -6.07 -4.89
CA LEU A 93 1.35 -7.29 -4.62
C LEU A 93 1.30 -7.65 -3.13
N ILE A 94 2.39 -7.44 -2.40
CA ILE A 94 2.45 -7.68 -0.95
C ILE A 94 1.60 -6.64 -0.20
N VAL A 95 1.81 -5.35 -0.50
CA VAL A 95 1.07 -4.24 0.13
C VAL A 95 -0.44 -4.37 -0.09
N ARG A 96 -0.87 -4.71 -1.31
CA ARG A 96 -2.30 -4.88 -1.64
C ARG A 96 -3.02 -5.87 -0.71
N LYS A 97 -2.32 -6.91 -0.27
CA LYS A 97 -2.85 -8.01 0.54
C LYS A 97 -2.58 -7.86 2.05
N ASN A 98 -1.96 -6.77 2.47
CA ASN A 98 -1.68 -6.49 3.88
C ASN A 98 -2.20 -5.10 4.24
N ASP A 99 -3.28 -5.04 5.00
CA ASP A 99 -3.93 -3.76 5.31
C ASP A 99 -3.09 -2.83 6.19
N ILE A 100 -2.24 -3.36 7.06
CA ILE A 100 -1.29 -2.55 7.84
C ILE A 100 -0.33 -1.84 6.89
N GLN A 101 0.25 -2.58 5.94
CA GLN A 101 1.19 -2.01 4.98
C GLN A 101 0.51 -1.06 3.98
N LYS A 102 -0.72 -1.38 3.57
CA LYS A 102 -1.55 -0.51 2.76
C LYS A 102 -1.81 0.81 3.49
N GLN A 103 -2.15 0.75 4.78
CA GLN A 103 -2.37 1.91 5.63
C GLN A 103 -1.12 2.80 5.70
N LEU A 104 0.06 2.22 5.89
CA LEU A 104 1.32 2.98 5.90
C LEU A 104 1.59 3.68 4.56
N LEU A 105 1.34 3.01 3.43
CA LEU A 105 1.50 3.61 2.11
C LEU A 105 0.51 4.77 1.89
N ILE A 106 -0.75 4.59 2.30
CA ILE A 106 -1.76 5.65 2.20
C ILE A 106 -1.40 6.84 3.11
N ASN A 107 -0.85 6.60 4.30
CA ASN A 107 -0.33 7.68 5.16
C ASN A 107 0.83 8.45 4.49
N ALA A 108 1.71 7.76 3.76
CA ALA A 108 2.74 8.43 2.99
C ALA A 108 2.13 9.33 1.90
N PHE A 109 1.10 8.85 1.19
CA PHE A 109 0.34 9.67 0.24
C PHE A 109 -0.41 10.82 0.90
N HIS A 110 -1.01 10.61 2.07
CA HIS A 110 -1.66 11.63 2.86
C HIS A 110 -0.70 12.80 3.11
N HIS A 111 0.48 12.51 3.65
CA HIS A 111 1.49 13.53 3.88
C HIS A 111 2.00 14.13 2.58
N THR A 112 2.13 13.36 1.50
CA THR A 112 2.55 13.91 0.19
C THR A 112 1.56 14.96 -0.30
N ILE A 113 0.26 14.64 -0.33
CA ILE A 113 -0.81 15.56 -0.76
C ILE A 113 -0.90 16.75 0.20
N GLN A 114 -0.81 16.50 1.51
CA GLN A 114 -0.88 17.56 2.52
C GLN A 114 0.24 18.60 2.39
N ASN A 115 1.41 18.18 1.91
CA ASN A 115 2.58 19.05 1.71
C ASN A 115 2.68 19.63 0.29
N GLU A 116 1.65 19.47 -0.56
CA GLU A 116 1.57 20.20 -1.82
C GLU A 116 1.25 21.67 -1.56
N HIS A 117 2.27 22.41 -1.13
CA HIS A 117 2.26 23.86 -0.97
C HIS A 117 2.79 24.51 -2.25
N GLU A 118 2.17 25.61 -2.68
CA GLU A 118 2.54 26.50 -3.82
C GLU A 118 2.73 25.84 -5.21
N VAL A 119 3.16 24.59 -5.30
CA VAL A 119 3.40 23.79 -6.48
C VAL A 119 2.64 22.46 -6.34
N LEU A 120 1.59 22.31 -7.13
CA LEU A 120 0.77 21.10 -7.21
C LEU A 120 1.44 20.06 -8.13
N CYS A 121 2.46 19.38 -7.63
CA CYS A 121 3.28 18.43 -8.38
C CYS A 121 2.54 17.14 -8.78
N LEU A 122 1.42 16.82 -8.13
CA LEU A 122 0.58 15.67 -8.45
C LEU A 122 -0.54 15.97 -9.44
N THR A 123 -0.64 17.20 -9.98
CA THR A 123 -1.74 17.62 -10.88
C THR A 123 -2.00 16.63 -12.01
N ASP A 124 -0.96 16.10 -12.65
CA ASP A 124 -1.07 15.18 -13.80
C ASP A 124 -1.51 13.76 -13.39
N HIS A 125 -1.49 13.44 -12.10
CA HIS A 125 -1.74 12.10 -11.57
C HIS A 125 -2.91 12.05 -10.58
N ILE A 126 -3.35 13.19 -10.06
CA ILE A 126 -4.30 13.24 -8.96
C ILE A 126 -5.66 12.66 -9.31
N GLN A 127 -6.11 12.77 -10.57
CA GLN A 127 -7.36 12.15 -11.03
C GLN A 127 -7.27 10.62 -10.97
N HIS A 128 -6.15 10.04 -11.40
CA HIS A 128 -5.94 8.61 -11.26
C HIS A 128 -5.83 8.18 -9.80
N ILE A 129 -5.12 8.97 -8.98
CA ILE A 129 -4.94 8.71 -7.55
C ILE A 129 -6.30 8.74 -6.81
N SER A 130 -7.17 9.70 -7.11
CA SER A 130 -8.49 9.83 -6.48
C SER A 130 -9.39 8.63 -6.82
N GLU A 131 -9.37 8.16 -8.07
CA GLU A 131 -10.04 6.92 -8.47
C GLU A 131 -9.50 5.69 -7.73
N GLN A 132 -8.19 5.61 -7.50
CA GLN A 132 -7.62 4.50 -6.73
C GLN A 132 -8.03 4.57 -5.25
N PHE A 133 -8.06 5.75 -4.64
CA PHE A 133 -8.56 5.88 -3.26
C PHE A 133 -10.02 5.46 -3.14
N LYS A 134 -10.85 5.83 -4.11
CA LYS A 134 -12.24 5.35 -4.18
C LYS A 134 -12.29 3.82 -4.22
N LYS A 135 -11.60 3.19 -5.17
CA LYS A 135 -11.57 1.71 -5.30
C LYS A 135 -11.04 1.02 -4.04
N VAL A 136 -10.05 1.62 -3.38
CA VAL A 136 -9.57 1.10 -2.10
C VAL A 136 -10.70 1.19 -1.09
N LEU A 137 -11.33 2.36 -0.90
CA LEU A 137 -12.42 2.57 0.05
C LEU A 137 -13.59 1.59 -0.15
N GLU A 138 -13.98 1.33 -1.40
CA GLU A 138 -15.02 0.36 -1.79
C GLU A 138 -14.69 -1.09 -1.35
N SER A 139 -13.40 -1.43 -1.25
CA SER A 139 -12.93 -2.79 -0.96
C SER A 139 -12.58 -3.04 0.51
N ILE A 140 -12.59 -2.01 1.36
CA ILE A 140 -12.18 -2.12 2.76
C ILE A 140 -13.24 -2.87 3.54
N VAL A 141 -12.77 -3.74 4.44
CA VAL A 141 -13.58 -4.38 5.48
C VAL A 141 -13.08 -4.07 6.89
N HIS A 142 -11.93 -3.38 7.01
CA HIS A 142 -11.26 -3.07 8.26
C HIS A 142 -11.28 -1.56 8.56
N ALA A 143 -11.92 -1.20 9.68
CA ALA A 143 -12.12 0.18 10.10
C ALA A 143 -10.87 1.10 10.10
N PRO A 144 -9.69 0.69 10.64
CA PRO A 144 -8.52 1.58 10.68
C PRO A 144 -8.01 2.01 9.28
N LEU A 145 -8.14 1.12 8.30
CA LEU A 145 -7.79 1.44 6.92
C LEU A 145 -8.83 2.39 6.31
N MET A 146 -10.11 2.18 6.60
CA MET A 146 -11.21 3.07 6.16
C MET A 146 -10.98 4.50 6.66
N THR A 147 -10.66 4.69 7.94
CA THR A 147 -10.41 6.03 8.49
C THR A 147 -9.19 6.68 7.83
N THR A 148 -8.13 5.90 7.59
CA THR A 148 -6.90 6.42 6.96
C THR A 148 -7.13 6.88 5.52
N VAL A 149 -7.86 6.10 4.72
CA VAL A 149 -8.22 6.47 3.35
C VAL A 149 -9.15 7.69 3.36
N THR A 150 -10.14 7.71 4.26
CA THR A 150 -11.09 8.82 4.37
C THR A 150 -10.40 10.13 4.77
N ASP A 151 -9.49 10.11 5.74
CA ASP A 151 -8.70 11.28 6.12
C ASP A 151 -7.83 11.79 4.96
N THR A 152 -7.29 10.87 4.15
CA THR A 152 -6.54 11.21 2.93
C THR A 152 -7.43 11.86 1.88
N ILE A 153 -8.65 11.36 1.68
CA ILE A 153 -9.64 11.96 0.77
C ILE A 153 -10.09 13.33 1.27
N ILE A 154 -10.23 13.53 2.60
CA ILE A 154 -10.53 14.85 3.18
C ILE A 154 -9.41 15.86 2.91
N VAL A 155 -8.14 15.43 2.95
CA VAL A 155 -7.03 16.31 2.54
C VAL A 155 -7.09 16.58 1.03
N LEU A 156 -7.32 15.55 0.22
CA LEU A 156 -7.45 15.68 -1.23
C LEU A 156 -8.58 16.66 -1.61
N SER A 157 -9.73 16.63 -0.93
CA SER A 157 -10.86 17.53 -1.22
C SER A 157 -10.55 19.00 -0.97
N ARG A 158 -9.57 19.29 -0.10
CA ARG A 158 -9.12 20.65 0.20
C ARG A 158 -8.08 21.15 -0.80
N ILE A 159 -7.17 20.27 -1.23
CA ILE A 159 -6.07 20.63 -2.15
C ILE A 159 -6.52 20.56 -3.63
N TYR A 160 -7.34 19.58 -3.99
CA TYR A 160 -7.86 19.32 -5.34
C TYR A 160 -9.39 19.22 -5.36
N PRO A 161 -10.11 20.31 -5.02
CA PRO A 161 -11.57 20.30 -4.91
C PRO A 161 -12.26 19.87 -6.21
N GLN A 162 -11.73 20.24 -7.37
CA GLN A 162 -12.26 19.88 -8.68
C GLN A 162 -12.25 18.37 -8.93
N VAL A 163 -11.20 17.68 -8.47
CA VAL A 163 -11.08 16.23 -8.64
C VAL A 163 -11.96 15.50 -7.63
N PHE A 164 -12.05 16.03 -6.41
CA PHE A 164 -12.94 15.46 -5.40
C PHE A 164 -14.41 15.56 -5.81
N GLN A 165 -14.83 16.64 -6.46
CA GLN A 165 -16.20 16.83 -6.93
C GLN A 165 -16.66 15.69 -7.86
N GLU A 166 -15.76 15.12 -8.67
CA GLU A 166 -16.08 14.00 -9.59
C GLU A 166 -16.39 12.70 -8.85
N ILE A 167 -15.82 12.50 -7.65
CA ILE A 167 -15.98 11.27 -6.85
C ILE A 167 -16.85 11.47 -5.61
N PHE A 168 -17.31 12.69 -5.33
CA PHE A 168 -17.98 13.06 -4.08
C PHE A 168 -19.16 12.14 -3.73
N VAL A 169 -20.07 11.93 -4.69
CA VAL A 169 -21.26 11.10 -4.48
C VAL A 169 -20.86 9.67 -4.11
N ASP A 170 -19.92 9.08 -4.83
CA ASP A 170 -19.44 7.73 -4.54
C ASP A 170 -18.83 7.64 -3.13
N ILE A 171 -18.02 8.61 -2.73
CA ILE A 171 -17.40 8.63 -1.39
C ILE A 171 -18.46 8.74 -0.30
N VAL A 172 -19.44 9.63 -0.47
CA VAL A 172 -20.54 9.79 0.48
C VAL A 172 -21.38 8.52 0.57
N ASP A 173 -21.72 7.91 -0.55
CA ASP A 173 -22.51 6.67 -0.60
C ASP A 173 -21.80 5.52 0.13
N ILE A 174 -20.48 5.37 -0.07
CA ILE A 174 -19.68 4.36 0.64
C ILE A 174 -19.68 4.64 2.15
N LEU A 175 -19.45 5.89 2.57
CA LEU A 175 -19.40 6.24 4.00
C LEU A 175 -20.76 6.12 4.69
N ILE A 176 -21.85 6.41 3.98
CA ILE A 176 -23.21 6.15 4.47
C ILE A 176 -23.42 4.65 4.66
N GLY A 177 -22.91 3.81 3.75
CA GLY A 177 -22.89 2.35 3.92
C GLY A 177 -22.25 1.95 5.25
N TRP A 178 -21.04 2.47 5.53
CA TRP A 178 -20.34 2.25 6.81
C TRP A 178 -21.09 2.78 8.04
N TYR A 179 -21.88 3.85 7.89
CA TYR A 179 -22.68 4.44 8.97
C TYR A 179 -23.94 3.61 9.30
N ILE A 180 -24.52 2.94 8.31
CA ILE A 180 -25.80 2.22 8.46
C ILE A 180 -25.59 0.71 8.70
N GLU A 181 -24.41 0.17 8.41
CA GLU A 181 -24.11 -1.25 8.65
C GLU A 181 -24.47 -1.69 10.08
N PRO A 182 -24.83 -2.96 10.31
CA PRO A 182 -25.31 -3.44 11.61
C PRO A 182 -24.18 -3.76 12.63
N LEU A 183 -22.91 -3.63 12.24
CA LEU A 183 -21.74 -3.94 13.07
C LEU A 183 -20.78 -2.77 13.43
N PRO A 184 -21.08 -1.47 13.25
CA PRO A 184 -20.10 -0.43 13.48
C PRO A 184 -20.00 -0.25 15.00
N THR A 185 -18.78 -0.12 15.51
CA THR A 185 -18.61 0.38 16.88
C THR A 185 -19.05 1.84 16.92
N ASP A 186 -19.53 2.33 18.07
CA ASP A 186 -19.96 3.73 18.24
C ASP A 186 -18.91 4.75 17.73
N ARG A 187 -17.62 4.40 17.86
CA ARG A 187 -16.49 5.18 17.35
C ARG A 187 -16.50 5.36 15.83
N ILE A 188 -16.93 4.34 15.08
CA ILE A 188 -16.99 4.39 13.61
C ILE A 188 -18.20 5.19 13.15
N LEU A 189 -19.32 5.11 13.85
CA LEU A 189 -20.48 5.97 13.61
C LEU A 189 -20.13 7.44 13.82
N GLU A 190 -19.48 7.75 14.94
CA GLU A 190 -19.05 9.11 15.24
C GLU A 190 -18.03 9.62 14.20
N TYR A 191 -17.03 8.79 13.86
CA TYR A 191 -16.04 9.14 12.85
C TYR A 191 -16.67 9.41 11.48
N THR A 192 -17.52 8.51 10.99
CA THR A 192 -18.16 8.65 9.67
C THR A 192 -19.06 9.88 9.62
N ALA A 193 -19.83 10.17 10.68
CA ALA A 193 -20.61 11.39 10.79
C ALA A 193 -19.72 12.66 10.74
N GLN A 194 -18.60 12.67 11.46
CA GLN A 194 -17.63 13.76 11.43
C GLN A 194 -16.98 13.91 10.04
N ALA A 195 -16.62 12.81 9.38
CA ALA A 195 -16.03 12.80 8.05
C ALA A 195 -17.00 13.38 7.01
N LEU A 196 -18.26 12.93 7.02
CA LEU A 196 -19.32 13.48 6.17
C LEU A 196 -19.51 14.99 6.39
N HIS A 197 -19.40 15.45 7.63
CA HIS A 197 -19.45 16.89 7.93
C HIS A 197 -18.25 17.66 7.34
N LYS A 198 -17.05 17.07 7.35
CA LYS A 198 -15.83 17.67 6.79
C LYS A 198 -15.86 17.81 5.27
N PHE A 199 -16.75 17.11 4.57
CA PHE A 199 -16.97 17.28 3.13
C PHE A 199 -17.92 18.41 2.75
N ARG A 200 -18.50 19.15 3.71
CA ARG A 200 -19.27 20.37 3.35
C ARG A 200 -18.32 21.46 2.84
N PRO A 201 -18.65 22.19 1.76
CA PRO A 201 -20.00 22.39 1.19
C PRO A 201 -20.31 21.58 -0.09
N PHE A 202 -19.54 20.54 -0.41
CA PHE A 202 -19.79 19.71 -1.60
C PHE A 202 -21.18 19.05 -1.57
#